data_AF-A0A846D1H2-F1
#
_entry.id   AF-A0A846D1H2-F1
#
_cell.length_a   1.000
_cell.length_b   1.000
_cell.length_c   1.000
_cell.angle_alpha   90.00
_cell.angle_beta   90.00
_cell.angle_gamma   90.00
#
_symmetry.space_group_name_H-M   'P 1'
#
loop_
_entity.id
_entity.type
_entity.pdbx_description
1 polymer ?
#
loop_
_entity_poly.entity_id
_entity_poly.type
_entity_poly.pdbx_seq_one_letter_code
_entity_poly.pdbx_strand_id
1 'polypeptide(L)'
;NQLLQGEYATDTGVIDSIYQELLKSLLSNNHITSNQDALLYMDLKLDIEESNRIKTYKTSTPAGLESLTPFLDYQFVEYAMSIPFSRKVGWQKDKQLLRETFSDLLPKVVEKRKKYGWRSPFGSWLKDYLWQDVCGLIQTLPETGIFTPEVCNLIQDYQPANSRQLWSLLTFAIWHQEFME
;
A
#
# COMPACT_ATOMS: atom_id res chain seq x y z
N ASN A 1 -5.45 21.67 17.72
CA ASN A 1 -4.88 20.85 16.64
C ASN A 1 -5.43 19.44 16.77
N GLN A 2 -6.56 19.16 16.11
CA GLN A 2 -7.30 17.89 16.17
C GLN A 2 -7.21 17.16 14.80
N LEU A 3 -6.02 17.16 14.19
CA LEU A 3 -5.86 16.84 12.76
C LEU A 3 -6.04 15.35 12.42
N LEU A 4 -5.89 14.48 13.43
CA LEU A 4 -6.08 13.03 13.34
C LEU A 4 -7.09 12.56 14.41
N GLN A 5 -8.15 13.35 14.63
CA GLN A 5 -9.25 12.94 15.51
C GLN A 5 -10.44 12.43 14.69
N GLY A 6 -11.23 11.52 15.26
CA GLY A 6 -12.39 10.93 14.57
C GLY A 6 -12.00 9.83 13.58
N GLU A 7 -12.60 9.84 12.39
CA GLU A 7 -12.47 8.78 11.37
C GLU A 7 -11.05 8.59 10.81
N TYR A 8 -10.12 9.51 11.11
CA TYR A 8 -8.73 9.48 10.64
C TYR A 8 -7.71 9.24 11.77
N ALA A 9 -8.16 8.90 12.99
CA ALA A 9 -7.28 8.53 14.10
C ALA A 9 -6.64 7.15 13.86
N THR A 10 -5.34 7.00 14.16
CA THR A 10 -4.69 5.67 14.15
C THR A 10 -4.62 5.13 15.58
N ASP A 11 -4.70 3.80 15.76
CA ASP A 11 -4.72 3.15 17.09
C ASP A 11 -3.38 3.25 17.88
N THR A 12 -2.41 4.03 17.37
CA THR A 12 -1.05 4.12 17.90
C THR A 12 -0.67 5.58 18.13
N GLY A 13 -0.88 6.09 19.35
CA GLY A 13 -0.67 7.51 19.69
C GLY A 13 0.73 8.08 19.44
N VAL A 14 1.77 7.24 19.34
CA VAL A 14 3.15 7.66 18.99
C VAL A 14 3.29 7.97 17.49
N ILE A 15 2.62 7.18 16.65
CA ILE A 15 2.57 7.43 15.21
C ILE A 15 1.79 8.73 14.97
N ASP A 16 0.66 8.91 15.66
CA ASP A 16 -0.09 10.15 15.58
C ASP A 16 0.77 11.38 15.93
N SER A 17 1.60 11.35 16.99
CA SER A 17 2.41 12.52 17.37
C SER A 17 3.45 12.91 16.31
N ILE A 18 4.13 11.94 15.70
CA ILE A 18 5.14 12.20 14.65
C ILE A 18 4.46 12.81 13.42
N TYR A 19 3.32 12.23 13.00
CA TYR A 19 2.56 12.75 11.86
C TYR A 19 2.00 14.15 12.14
N GLN A 20 1.57 14.43 13.37
CA GLN A 20 1.11 15.77 13.78
C GLN A 20 2.23 16.80 13.75
N GLU A 21 3.43 16.47 14.20
CA GLU A 21 4.58 17.38 14.16
C GLU A 21 5.04 17.66 12.74
N LEU A 22 5.12 16.61 11.91
CA LEU A 22 5.43 16.75 10.49
C LEU A 22 4.39 17.62 9.79
N LEU A 23 3.10 17.37 10.00
CA LEU A 23 2.02 18.13 9.38
C LEU A 23 2.02 19.60 9.82
N LYS A 24 2.31 19.90 11.09
CA LYS A 24 2.49 21.28 11.58
C LYS A 24 3.68 21.98 10.91
N SER A 25 4.81 21.28 10.77
CA SER A 25 5.99 21.82 10.06
C SER A 25 5.67 22.10 8.59
N LEU A 26 4.96 21.21 7.92
CA LEU A 26 4.57 21.38 6.52
C LEU A 26 3.55 22.51 6.32
N LEU A 27 2.55 22.64 7.19
CA LEU A 27 1.57 23.73 7.13
C LEU A 27 2.17 25.11 7.45
N SER A 28 3.35 25.16 8.08
CA SER A 28 4.08 26.42 8.25
C SER A 28 4.73 26.93 6.96
N ASN A 29 4.77 26.10 5.90
CA ASN A 29 5.13 26.53 4.55
C ASN A 29 3.91 27.11 3.81
N ASN A 30 4.04 28.34 3.29
CA ASN A 30 2.97 29.13 2.67
C ASN A 30 2.27 28.53 1.44
N HIS A 31 2.73 27.38 0.93
CA HIS A 31 2.18 26.72 -0.26
C HIS A 31 1.11 25.66 0.06
N ILE A 32 0.93 25.28 1.32
CA ILE A 32 -0.05 24.27 1.73
C ILE A 32 -1.21 24.96 2.45
N THR A 33 -2.36 25.00 1.78
CA THR A 33 -3.52 25.81 2.21
C THR A 33 -4.57 25.01 3.00
N SER A 34 -4.47 23.69 3.05
CA SER A 34 -5.44 22.83 3.74
C SER A 34 -4.80 21.56 4.31
N ASN A 35 -5.49 20.92 5.25
CA ASN A 35 -5.06 19.64 5.82
C ASN A 35 -4.99 18.54 4.75
N GLN A 36 -5.91 18.58 3.78
CA GLN A 36 -5.94 17.62 2.69
C GLN A 36 -4.75 17.81 1.74
N ASP A 37 -4.35 19.05 1.47
CA ASP A 37 -3.13 19.34 0.69
C ASP A 37 -1.87 18.89 1.45
N ALA A 38 -1.85 19.05 2.79
CA ALA A 38 -0.76 18.57 3.63
C ALA A 38 -0.63 17.04 3.59
N LEU A 39 -1.76 16.32 3.72
CA LEU A 39 -1.79 14.86 3.62
C LEU A 39 -1.36 14.36 2.24
N LEU A 40 -1.81 15.02 1.16
CA LEU A 40 -1.39 14.69 -0.20
C LEU A 40 0.11 14.91 -0.42
N TYR A 41 0.65 16.01 0.13
CA TYR A 41 2.09 16.27 0.06
C TYR A 41 2.91 15.23 0.85
N MET A 42 2.43 14.83 2.04
CA MET A 42 3.05 13.77 2.82
C MET A 42 3.04 12.42 2.08
N ASP A 43 1.92 12.05 1.47
CA ASP A 43 1.80 10.83 0.67
C ASP A 43 2.84 10.80 -0.47
N LEU A 44 2.99 11.93 -1.17
CA LEU A 44 3.99 12.11 -2.22
C LEU A 44 5.44 11.96 -1.69
N LYS A 45 5.73 12.46 -0.49
CA LYS A 45 7.09 12.47 0.08
C LYS A 45 7.46 11.23 0.87
N LEU A 46 6.49 10.50 1.40
CA LEU A 46 6.73 9.38 2.32
C LEU A 46 6.29 8.05 1.72
N ASP A 47 5.08 7.94 1.17
CA ASP A 47 4.56 6.65 0.72
C ASP A 47 4.99 6.32 -0.71
N ILE A 48 4.82 7.26 -1.65
CA ILE A 48 5.05 7.02 -3.09
C ILE A 48 6.50 6.62 -3.38
N GLU A 49 7.46 7.32 -2.75
CA GLU A 49 8.89 7.07 -2.95
C GLU A 49 9.31 5.70 -2.42
N GLU A 50 8.84 5.33 -1.24
CA GLU A 50 9.35 4.18 -0.49
C GLU A 50 8.62 2.88 -0.86
N SER A 51 7.31 2.92 -1.11
CA SER A 51 6.51 1.69 -1.15
C SER A 51 6.29 1.14 -2.56
N ASN A 52 5.69 1.91 -3.46
CA ASN A 52 5.21 1.38 -4.74
C ASN A 52 6.28 1.39 -5.84
N ARG A 53 7.11 2.44 -5.88
CA ARG A 53 8.14 2.59 -6.91
C ARG A 53 9.26 1.56 -6.73
N ILE A 54 9.75 1.38 -5.51
CA ILE A 54 10.83 0.43 -5.21
C ILE A 54 10.40 -1.00 -5.52
N LYS A 55 9.19 -1.41 -5.12
CA LYS A 55 8.67 -2.76 -5.40
C LYS A 55 8.61 -3.02 -6.89
N THR A 56 8.04 -2.09 -7.64
CA THR A 56 7.88 -2.24 -9.10
C THR A 56 9.23 -2.29 -9.80
N TYR A 57 10.18 -1.43 -9.40
CA TYR A 57 11.52 -1.42 -9.97
C TYR A 57 12.30 -2.70 -9.67
N LYS A 58 12.26 -3.18 -8.41
CA LYS A 58 12.94 -4.41 -7.99
C LYS A 58 12.39 -5.66 -8.67
N THR A 59 11.13 -5.67 -9.09
CA THR A 59 10.53 -6.81 -9.80
C THR A 59 10.68 -6.70 -11.31
N SER A 60 10.60 -5.50 -11.90
CA SER A 60 10.65 -5.33 -13.36
C SER A 60 12.08 -5.36 -13.90
N THR A 61 13.03 -4.73 -13.22
CA THR A 61 14.41 -4.56 -13.71
C THR A 61 15.13 -5.89 -13.93
N PRO A 62 15.07 -6.88 -13.02
CA PRO A 62 15.67 -8.19 -13.26
C PRO A 62 15.07 -8.93 -14.44
N ALA A 63 13.82 -8.63 -14.81
CA ALA A 63 13.15 -9.19 -15.98
C ALA A 63 13.45 -8.42 -17.28
N GLY A 64 14.34 -7.42 -17.26
CA GLY A 64 14.64 -6.57 -18.41
C GLY A 64 13.50 -5.61 -18.79
N LEU A 65 12.56 -5.36 -17.86
CA LEU A 65 11.40 -4.50 -18.08
C LEU A 65 11.55 -3.17 -17.33
N GLU A 66 11.33 -2.08 -18.06
CA GLU A 66 11.26 -0.74 -17.49
C GLU A 66 9.81 -0.39 -17.12
N SER A 67 9.62 0.06 -15.87
CA SER A 67 8.31 0.52 -15.39
C SER A 67 8.24 2.03 -15.39
N LEU A 68 7.36 2.59 -16.21
CA LEU A 68 7.09 4.02 -16.27
C LEU A 68 5.98 4.41 -15.30
N THR A 69 6.11 5.60 -14.68
CA THR A 69 5.09 6.18 -13.79
C THR A 69 4.71 7.58 -14.27
N PRO A 70 3.89 7.72 -15.33
CA PRO A 70 3.57 9.02 -15.92
C PRO A 70 2.92 10.02 -14.96
N PHE A 71 2.13 9.53 -13.99
CA PHE A 71 1.51 10.37 -12.96
C PHE A 71 2.50 10.93 -11.93
N LEU A 72 3.76 10.50 -11.96
CA LEU A 72 4.84 11.00 -11.10
C LEU A 72 5.83 11.87 -11.87
N ASP A 73 5.52 12.27 -13.10
CA ASP A 73 6.26 13.34 -13.76
C ASP A 73 6.20 14.62 -12.92
N TYR A 74 7.33 15.29 -12.73
CA TYR A 74 7.43 16.43 -11.82
C TYR A 74 6.53 17.59 -12.27
N GLN A 75 6.41 17.85 -13.58
CA GLN A 75 5.56 18.92 -14.10
C GLN A 75 4.09 18.59 -13.87
N PHE A 76 3.72 17.33 -14.11
CA PHE A 76 2.36 16.86 -13.83
C PHE A 76 2.03 16.97 -12.33
N VAL A 77 2.95 16.54 -11.45
CA VAL A 77 2.75 16.59 -10.00
C VAL A 77 2.64 18.03 -9.51
N GLU A 78 3.53 18.93 -9.94
CA GLU A 78 3.46 20.36 -9.59
C GLU A 78 2.12 20.98 -10.02
N TYR A 79 1.70 20.72 -11.27
CA TYR A 79 0.41 21.17 -11.77
C TYR A 79 -0.74 20.58 -10.94
N ALA A 80 -0.75 19.27 -10.71
CA ALA A 80 -1.78 18.60 -9.94
C ALA A 80 -1.83 19.12 -8.49
N MET A 81 -0.69 19.44 -7.87
CA MET A 81 -0.62 20.02 -6.53
C MET A 81 -1.19 21.44 -6.48
N SER A 82 -1.03 22.24 -7.54
CA SER A 82 -1.59 23.61 -7.62
C SER A 82 -3.12 23.68 -7.68
N ILE A 83 -3.77 22.59 -8.08
CA ILE A 83 -5.24 22.54 -8.19
C ILE A 83 -5.84 22.49 -6.76
N PRO A 84 -6.92 23.25 -6.46
CA PRO A 84 -7.58 23.16 -5.17
C PRO A 84 -8.08 21.74 -4.87
N PHE A 85 -7.85 21.23 -3.65
CA PHE A 85 -8.24 19.87 -3.27
C PHE A 85 -9.72 19.55 -3.54
N SER A 86 -10.61 20.53 -3.30
CA SER A 86 -12.06 20.42 -3.54
C SER A 86 -12.45 20.16 -4.99
N ARG A 87 -11.55 20.40 -5.94
CA ARG A 87 -11.73 20.06 -7.37
C ARG A 87 -11.23 18.66 -7.70
N LYS A 88 -10.25 18.14 -6.94
CA LYS A 88 -9.67 16.79 -7.15
C LYS A 88 -10.62 15.69 -6.68
N VAL A 89 -11.32 15.92 -5.58
CA VAL A 89 -12.20 14.96 -4.92
C VAL A 89 -13.57 15.58 -4.69
N GLY A 90 -14.62 14.85 -5.07
CA GLY A 90 -16.01 15.25 -4.86
C GLY A 90 -16.65 14.54 -3.67
N TRP A 91 -17.84 15.01 -3.27
CA TRP A 91 -18.64 14.31 -2.27
C TRP A 91 -18.95 12.89 -2.74
N GLN A 92 -18.39 11.89 -2.05
CA GLN A 92 -18.46 10.47 -2.38
C GLN A 92 -17.86 10.07 -3.75
N LYS A 93 -17.14 10.97 -4.43
CA LYS A 93 -16.50 10.71 -5.73
C LYS A 93 -15.00 10.88 -5.61
N ASP A 94 -14.31 9.74 -5.51
CA ASP A 94 -12.87 9.69 -5.59
C ASP A 94 -12.39 10.06 -7.00
N LYS A 95 -11.25 10.77 -7.08
CA LYS A 95 -10.61 11.13 -8.36
C LYS A 95 -11.56 11.85 -9.32
N GLN A 96 -12.41 12.75 -8.82
CA GLN A 96 -13.44 13.43 -9.61
C GLN A 96 -12.84 14.09 -10.85
N LEU A 97 -11.85 14.96 -10.66
CA LEU A 97 -11.18 15.66 -11.76
C LEU A 97 -10.66 14.69 -12.81
N LEU A 98 -9.96 13.64 -12.38
CA LEU A 98 -9.39 12.65 -13.29
C LEU A 98 -10.47 11.94 -14.12
N ARG A 99 -11.61 11.61 -13.51
CA ARG A 99 -12.72 10.94 -14.21
C ARG A 99 -13.38 11.87 -15.22
N GLU A 100 -13.59 13.14 -14.85
CA GLU A 100 -14.19 14.15 -15.72
C GLU A 100 -13.29 14.43 -16.94
N THR A 101 -11.99 14.62 -16.72
CA THR A 101 -11.00 14.89 -17.77
C THR A 101 -10.95 13.83 -18.87
N PHE A 102 -11.22 12.56 -18.53
CA PHE A 102 -11.14 11.43 -19.48
C PHE A 102 -12.49 10.75 -19.73
N SER A 103 -13.60 11.42 -19.40
CA SER A 103 -14.96 10.85 -19.46
C SER A 103 -15.47 10.58 -20.88
N ASP A 104 -14.84 11.18 -21.87
CA ASP A 104 -15.04 11.03 -23.31
C ASP A 104 -14.15 9.92 -23.91
N LEU A 105 -13.00 9.62 -23.30
CA LEU A 105 -12.08 8.57 -23.75
C LEU A 105 -12.38 7.20 -23.15
N LEU A 106 -13.00 7.15 -21.96
CA LEU A 106 -13.19 5.91 -21.21
C LEU A 106 -14.63 5.37 -21.30
N PRO A 107 -14.84 4.04 -21.38
CA PRO A 107 -16.16 3.45 -21.28
C PRO A 107 -16.84 3.80 -19.94
N LYS A 108 -18.17 4.03 -19.96
CA LYS A 108 -18.93 4.38 -18.74
C LYS A 108 -18.79 3.38 -17.59
N VAL A 109 -18.52 2.11 -17.89
CA VAL A 109 -18.25 1.09 -16.87
C VAL A 109 -16.94 1.34 -16.10
N VAL A 110 -15.91 1.85 -16.79
CA VAL A 110 -14.62 2.21 -16.17
C VAL A 110 -14.76 3.52 -15.40
N GLU A 111 -15.43 4.51 -16.00
CA GLU A 111 -15.68 5.82 -15.39
C GLU A 111 -16.45 5.72 -14.07
N LYS A 112 -17.45 4.82 -13.98
CA LYS A 112 -18.28 4.63 -12.79
C LYS A 112 -17.71 3.62 -11.79
N ARG A 113 -16.59 2.96 -12.11
CA ARG A 113 -15.98 1.94 -11.24
C ARG A 113 -15.47 2.59 -9.95
N LYS A 114 -15.92 2.07 -8.80
CA LYS A 114 -15.40 2.48 -7.47
C LYS A 114 -13.90 2.18 -7.39
N LYS A 115 -13.13 3.04 -6.70
CA LYS A 115 -11.73 2.71 -6.39
C LYS A 115 -11.68 1.41 -5.62
N TYR A 116 -10.83 0.53 -6.13
CA TYR A 116 -10.55 -0.76 -5.55
C TYR A 116 -9.06 -0.75 -5.22
N GLY A 117 -8.73 -0.90 -3.94
CA GLY A 117 -7.33 -1.01 -3.52
C GLY A 117 -6.71 -2.28 -4.08
N TRP A 118 -5.40 -2.28 -4.27
CA TRP A 118 -4.69 -3.51 -4.59
C TRP A 118 -4.74 -4.45 -3.39
N ARG A 119 -5.29 -5.64 -3.58
CA ARG A 119 -5.24 -6.72 -2.60
C ARG A 119 -4.63 -7.92 -3.29
N SER A 120 -3.45 -8.35 -2.84
CA SER A 120 -2.86 -9.58 -3.33
C SER A 120 -3.81 -10.74 -3.06
N PRO A 121 -4.08 -11.60 -4.03
CA PRO A 121 -5.05 -12.67 -3.92
C PRO A 121 -4.42 -13.88 -3.22
N PHE A 122 -3.88 -13.67 -2.01
CA PHE A 122 -3.12 -14.67 -1.26
C PHE A 122 -3.89 -15.98 -1.09
N GLY A 123 -5.20 -15.92 -0.83
CA GLY A 123 -6.01 -17.13 -0.63
C GLY A 123 -6.02 -18.04 -1.86
N SER A 124 -6.16 -17.48 -3.07
CA SER A 124 -6.07 -18.27 -4.30
C SER A 124 -4.64 -18.72 -4.60
N TRP A 125 -3.63 -17.87 -4.36
CA TRP A 125 -2.23 -18.28 -4.58
C TRP A 125 -1.81 -19.44 -3.69
N LEU A 126 -2.13 -19.35 -2.40
CA LEU A 126 -1.83 -20.40 -1.42
C LEU A 126 -2.54 -21.70 -1.77
N LYS A 127 -3.84 -21.67 -2.06
CA LYS A 127 -4.62 -22.89 -2.27
C LYS A 127 -4.36 -23.55 -3.62
N ASP A 128 -4.30 -22.75 -4.68
CA ASP A 128 -4.38 -23.28 -6.04
C ASP A 128 -3.00 -23.59 -6.63
N TYR A 129 -1.94 -22.95 -6.13
CA TYR A 129 -0.61 -23.03 -6.74
C TYR A 129 0.51 -23.40 -5.76
N LEU A 130 0.45 -22.91 -4.51
CA LEU A 130 1.61 -22.95 -3.60
C LEU A 130 1.39 -23.84 -2.37
N TRP A 131 0.26 -24.57 -2.28
CA TRP A 131 -0.15 -25.17 -1.02
C TRP A 131 0.89 -26.16 -0.48
N GLN A 132 1.47 -26.97 -1.36
CA GLN A 132 2.49 -27.95 -0.98
C GLN A 132 3.78 -27.28 -0.50
N ASP A 133 4.28 -26.28 -1.23
CA ASP A 133 5.48 -25.53 -0.86
C ASP A 133 5.30 -24.81 0.48
N VAL A 134 4.13 -24.20 0.68
CA VAL A 134 3.74 -23.54 1.94
C VAL A 134 3.75 -24.53 3.10
N CYS A 135 3.14 -25.71 2.91
CA CYS A 135 3.12 -26.73 3.95
C CYS A 135 4.54 -27.19 4.30
N GLY A 136 5.38 -27.45 3.31
CA GLY A 136 6.76 -27.88 3.51
C GLY A 136 7.60 -26.84 4.25
N LEU A 137 7.57 -25.59 3.79
CA LEU A 137 8.37 -24.51 4.37
C LEU A 137 7.90 -24.10 5.77
N ILE A 138 6.60 -24.11 6.04
CA ILE A 138 6.11 -23.77 7.38
C ILE A 138 6.46 -24.87 8.40
N GLN A 139 6.55 -26.13 7.96
CA GLN A 139 6.95 -27.24 8.83
C GLN A 139 8.39 -27.15 9.35
N THR A 140 9.29 -26.45 8.62
CA THR A 140 10.68 -26.27 9.04
C THR A 140 10.86 -25.07 9.98
N LEU A 141 9.87 -24.18 10.11
CA LEU A 141 9.98 -22.98 10.94
C LEU A 141 10.37 -23.25 12.41
N PRO A 142 9.93 -24.32 13.09
CA PRO A 142 10.38 -24.60 14.46
C PRO A 142 11.89 -24.85 14.57
N GLU A 143 12.54 -25.32 13.49
CA GLU A 143 13.99 -25.59 13.48
C GLU A 143 14.82 -24.30 13.58
N THR A 144 14.24 -23.16 13.18
CA THR A 144 14.86 -21.83 13.32
C THR A 144 15.04 -21.39 14.79
N GLY A 145 14.31 -22.03 15.73
CA GLY A 145 14.26 -21.62 17.14
C GLY A 145 13.48 -20.33 17.41
N ILE A 146 12.95 -19.67 16.36
CA ILE A 146 12.15 -18.45 16.46
C ILE A 146 10.66 -18.79 16.70
N PHE A 147 10.20 -19.90 16.13
CA PHE A 147 8.82 -20.34 16.22
C PHE A 147 8.69 -21.58 17.09
N THR A 148 7.58 -21.68 17.80
CA THR A 148 7.22 -22.91 18.51
C THR A 148 6.53 -23.89 17.56
N PRO A 149 6.52 -25.21 17.85
CA PRO A 149 5.91 -26.22 16.98
C PRO A 149 4.43 -25.95 16.64
N GLU A 150 3.72 -25.21 17.47
CA GLU A 150 2.31 -24.83 17.26
C GLU A 150 2.09 -23.97 16.00
N VAL A 151 3.14 -23.34 15.45
CA VAL A 151 3.03 -22.59 14.18
C VAL A 151 2.51 -23.47 13.03
N CYS A 152 2.82 -24.78 13.06
CA CYS A 152 2.38 -25.75 12.06
C CYS A 152 0.86 -25.97 12.07
N ASN A 153 0.17 -25.66 13.18
CA ASN A 153 -1.28 -25.79 13.26
C ASN A 153 -2.00 -24.81 12.33
N LEU A 154 -1.35 -23.70 11.96
CA LEU A 154 -1.91 -22.72 11.01
C LEU A 154 -2.14 -23.30 9.61
N ILE A 155 -1.44 -24.39 9.25
CA ILE A 155 -1.69 -25.13 8.02
C ILE A 155 -2.93 -26.01 8.17
N GLN A 156 -3.03 -26.74 9.29
CA GLN A 156 -4.11 -27.71 9.54
C GLN A 156 -5.46 -27.00 9.69
N ASP A 157 -5.47 -25.88 10.40
CA ASP A 157 -6.67 -25.09 10.68
C ASP A 157 -6.84 -23.91 9.70
N TYR A 158 -6.31 -24.05 8.48
CA TYR A 158 -6.31 -22.95 7.53
C TYR A 158 -7.73 -22.46 7.19
N GLN A 159 -7.90 -21.14 7.31
CA GLN A 159 -9.07 -20.40 6.87
C GLN A 159 -8.66 -19.34 5.87
N PRO A 160 -9.47 -19.05 4.83
CA PRO A 160 -9.17 -17.98 3.86
C PRO A 160 -8.89 -16.62 4.51
N ALA A 161 -9.50 -16.32 5.66
CA ALA A 161 -9.23 -15.11 6.44
C ALA A 161 -7.77 -15.01 6.90
N ASN A 162 -7.09 -16.15 7.09
CA ASN A 162 -5.71 -16.24 7.60
C ASN A 162 -4.67 -16.27 6.47
N SER A 163 -5.08 -16.14 5.20
CA SER A 163 -4.17 -16.18 4.04
C SER A 163 -3.00 -15.21 4.15
N ARG A 164 -3.24 -14.01 4.70
CA ARG A 164 -2.17 -13.01 4.88
C ARG A 164 -1.13 -13.47 5.90
N GLN A 165 -1.56 -14.12 6.98
CA GLN A 165 -0.66 -14.62 8.01
C GLN A 165 0.23 -15.74 7.46
N LEU A 166 -0.36 -16.72 6.78
CA LEU A 166 0.39 -17.78 6.12
C LEU A 166 1.36 -17.24 5.07
N TRP A 167 0.94 -16.24 4.29
CA TRP A 167 1.83 -15.59 3.33
C TRP A 167 3.04 -14.92 4.01
N SER A 168 2.84 -14.26 5.16
CA SER A 168 3.94 -13.69 5.93
C SER A 168 4.90 -14.75 6.44
N LEU A 169 4.39 -15.89 6.93
CA LEU A 169 5.22 -17.01 7.38
C LEU A 169 6.00 -17.66 6.23
N LEU A 170 5.35 -17.86 5.09
CA LEU A 170 6.01 -18.32 3.87
C LEU A 170 7.15 -17.38 3.47
N THR A 171 6.88 -16.07 3.42
CA THR A 171 7.88 -15.05 3.05
C THR A 171 9.05 -15.09 4.02
N PHE A 172 8.78 -15.24 5.32
CA PHE A 172 9.81 -15.39 6.34
C PHE A 172 10.63 -16.67 6.14
N ALA A 173 9.97 -17.81 5.92
CA ALA A 173 10.64 -19.10 5.73
C ALA A 173 11.63 -19.05 4.55
N ILE A 174 11.19 -18.49 3.40
CA ILE A 174 12.03 -18.30 2.22
C ILE A 174 13.20 -17.37 2.55
N TRP A 175 12.96 -16.24 3.21
CA TRP A 175 14.03 -15.33 3.59
C TRP A 175 15.04 -15.97 4.54
N HIS A 176 14.58 -16.74 5.52
CA HIS A 176 15.46 -17.43 6.46
C HIS A 176 16.36 -18.42 5.73
N GLN A 177 15.78 -19.25 4.86
CA GLN A 177 16.51 -20.24 4.08
C GLN A 177 17.53 -19.62 3.13
N GLU A 178 17.21 -18.48 2.51
CA GLU A 178 18.10 -17.84 1.52
C GLU A 178 19.21 -16.98 2.14
N PHE A 179 19.02 -16.47 3.36
CA PHE A 179 19.91 -15.45 3.94
C PHE A 179 20.51 -15.80 5.31
N MET A 180 19.94 -16.76 6.04
CA MET A 180 20.39 -17.13 7.40
C MET A 180 21.00 -18.53 7.47
N GLU A 181 20.62 -19.43 6.55
CA GLU A 181 21.22 -20.75 6.34
C GLU A 181 22.34 -20.68 5.27
#